data_AF-A0A1G8E4T7-F1
#
_entry.id   AF-A0A1G8E4T7-F1
#
_cell.length_a   1.000
_cell.length_b   1.000
_cell.length_c   1.000
_cell.angle_alpha   90.00
_cell.angle_beta   90.00
_cell.angle_gamma   90.00
#
_symmetry.space_group_name_H-M   'P 1'
#
loop_
_entity.id
_entity.type
_entity.pdbx_description
1 polymer ?
#
loop_
_entity_poly.entity_id
_entity_poly.type
_entity_poly.pdbx_seq_one_letter_code
_entity_poly.pdbx_strand_id
1 'polypeptide(L)' 'MATNNIKRIGKQGPQVQHQHSNAWQVMKPFVHFGVKAISAIAHTLIYIIKHIPKPDSPKPSGQKGGKVIKI' A
#
# COMPACT_ATOMS: atom_id res chain seq x y z
N MET A 1 44.25 53.76 21.65
CA MET A 1 43.28 52.76 22.14
C MET A 1 43.05 51.76 21.01
N ALA A 2 43.64 50.56 21.09
CA ALA A 2 43.60 49.57 20.01
C ALA A 2 42.42 48.61 20.24
N THR A 3 41.50 48.54 19.28
CA THR A 3 40.35 47.64 19.28
C THR A 3 40.79 46.24 18.81
N ASN A 4 40.90 45.30 19.76
CA ASN A 4 41.18 43.90 19.47
C ASN A 4 39.95 43.22 18.86
N ASN A 5 40.00 42.92 17.56
CA ASN A 5 39.00 42.11 16.87
C ASN A 5 39.24 40.62 17.17
N ILE A 6 38.62 40.11 18.23
CA ILE A 6 38.67 38.69 18.57
C ILE A 6 37.78 37.91 17.60
N LYS A 7 38.39 37.28 16.59
CA LYS A 7 37.72 36.37 15.65
C LYS A 7 37.29 35.11 16.40
N ARG A 8 36.00 34.99 16.74
CA ARG A 8 35.39 33.78 17.33
C ARG A 8 35.29 32.67 16.27
N ILE A 9 36.38 31.95 16.06
CA ILE A 9 36.38 30.69 15.30
C ILE A 9 35.85 29.62 16.26
N GLY A 10 34.65 29.09 16.01
CA GLY A 10 34.11 27.99 16.83
C GLY A 10 32.59 27.96 17.05
N LYS A 11 31.80 28.84 16.41
CA LYS A 11 30.32 28.79 16.50
C LYS A 11 29.64 28.21 15.25
N GLN A 12 30.25 27.20 14.64
CA GLN A 12 29.56 26.32 13.70
C GLN A 12 29.60 24.92 14.31
N GLY A 13 28.72 24.67 15.28
CA GLY A 13 28.37 23.30 15.65
C GLY A 13 27.86 22.57 14.41
N PRO A 14 27.97 21.23 14.34
CA PRO A 14 27.57 20.47 13.17
C PRO A 14 26.14 20.86 12.81
N GLN A 15 25.99 21.48 11.64
CA GLN A 15 24.70 21.79 11.06
C GLN A 15 23.96 20.46 10.99
N VAL A 16 22.93 20.30 11.82
CA VAL A 16 22.05 19.13 11.79
C VAL A 16 21.29 19.21 10.47
N GLN A 17 21.92 18.76 9.39
CA GLN A 17 21.26 18.51 8.12
C GLN A 17 20.11 17.58 8.44
N HIS A 18 18.90 18.05 8.19
CA HIS A 18 17.63 17.42 8.52
C HIS A 18 17.67 15.89 8.28
N GLN A 19 17.94 15.13 9.35
CA GLN A 19 17.96 13.66 9.36
C GLN A 19 16.65 13.05 8.84
N HIS A 20 15.57 13.83 8.83
CA HIS A 20 14.25 13.46 8.34
C HIS A 20 14.25 13.05 6.86
N SER A 21 15.11 13.63 6.01
CA SER A 21 15.18 13.25 4.58
C SER A 21 15.88 11.90 4.36
N ASN A 22 16.90 11.61 5.16
CA ASN A 22 17.66 10.35 5.09
C ASN A 22 16.82 9.16 5.58
N ALA A 23 15.98 9.36 6.60
CA ALA A 23 15.11 8.31 7.14
C ALA A 23 14.07 7.81 6.11
N TRP A 24 13.52 8.69 5.28
CA TRP A 24 12.56 8.28 4.24
C TRP A 24 13.23 7.49 3.11
N GLN A 25 14.45 7.87 2.71
CA GLN A 25 15.19 7.16 1.65
C GLN A 25 15.49 5.71 2.03
N VAL A 26 15.84 5.44 3.31
CA VAL A 26 16.07 4.08 3.80
C VAL A 26 14.77 3.28 3.96
N MET A 27 13.64 3.95 4.24
CA MET A 27 12.33 3.29 4.36
C MET A 27 11.68 2.95 3.00
N LYS A 28 11.94 3.75 1.97
CA LYS A 28 11.37 3.59 0.62
C LYS A 28 11.41 2.15 0.06
N PRO A 29 12.54 1.40 0.10
CA PRO A 29 12.56 0.03 -0.39
C PRO A 29 11.65 -0.93 0.39
N PHE A 30 11.54 -0.77 1.71
CA PHE A 30 10.67 -1.60 2.55
C PHE A 30 9.19 -1.33 2.27
N VAL A 31 8.82 -0.06 2.12
CA VAL A 31 7.46 0.33 1.73
C VAL A 31 7.10 -0.22 0.35
N HIS A 32 8.01 -0.08 -0.62
CA HIS A 32 7.82 -0.61 -1.98
C HIS A 32 7.66 -2.13 -1.99
N PHE A 33 8.46 -2.85 -1.20
CA PHE A 33 8.31 -4.28 -1.01
C PHE A 33 6.96 -4.63 -0.38
N GLY A 34 6.55 -3.93 0.68
CA GLY A 34 5.27 -4.15 1.35
C GLY A 34 4.08 -3.99 0.41
N VAL A 35 4.06 -2.93 -0.41
CA VAL A 35 3.01 -2.71 -1.42
C VAL A 35 2.96 -3.85 -2.44
N LYS A 36 4.12 -4.32 -2.93
CA LYS A 36 4.19 -5.47 -3.84
C LYS A 36 3.68 -6.76 -3.22
N ALA A 37 4.07 -7.03 -1.97
CA ALA A 37 3.66 -8.23 -1.25
C ALA A 37 2.14 -8.24 -1.04
N ILE A 38 1.55 -7.13 -0.58
CA ILE A 38 0.11 -7.00 -0.38
C ILE A 38 -0.63 -7.16 -1.70
N SER A 39 -0.12 -6.60 -2.80
CA SER A 39 -0.72 -6.77 -4.13
C SER A 39 -0.75 -8.24 -4.57
N ALA A 40 0.35 -8.98 -4.38
CA ALA A 40 0.41 -10.40 -4.71
C ALA A 40 -0.59 -11.24 -3.88
N ILE A 41 -0.66 -10.97 -2.57
CA ILE A 41 -1.60 -11.64 -1.66
C ILE A 41 -3.06 -11.33 -2.07
N ALA A 42 -3.37 -10.07 -2.34
CA ALA A 42 -4.71 -9.66 -2.76
C ALA A 42 -5.14 -10.33 -4.06
N HIS A 43 -4.26 -10.39 -5.07
CA HIS A 43 -4.52 -11.08 -6.32
C HIS A 43 -4.80 -12.57 -6.11
N THR A 44 -4.00 -13.22 -5.26
CA THR A 44 -4.15 -14.63 -4.93
C THR A 44 -5.49 -14.89 -4.24
N LEU A 45 -5.88 -14.04 -3.27
CA LEU A 45 -7.16 -14.17 -2.57
C LEU A 45 -8.35 -13.99 -3.52
N ILE A 46 -8.32 -12.95 -4.37
CA ILE A 46 -9.37 -12.71 -5.36
C ILE A 46 -9.47 -13.89 -6.33
N TYR A 47 -8.33 -14.43 -6.77
CA TYR A 47 -8.28 -15.58 -7.66
C TYR A 47 -8.95 -16.79 -7.01
N ILE A 48 -8.62 -17.10 -5.75
CA ILE A 48 -9.23 -18.19 -4.99
C ILE A 48 -10.75 -17.99 -4.90
N ILE A 49 -11.21 -16.80 -4.49
CA ILE A 49 -12.66 -16.51 -4.36
C ILE A 49 -13.39 -16.67 -5.70
N LYS A 50 -12.77 -16.26 -6.80
CA LYS A 50 -13.36 -16.39 -8.14
C LYS A 50 -13.35 -17.83 -8.65
N HIS A 51 -12.35 -18.63 -8.27
CA HIS A 51 -12.24 -20.02 -8.68
C HIS A 51 -13.01 -21.00 -7.78
N ILE A 52 -13.43 -20.59 -6.58
CA ILE A 52 -14.38 -21.39 -5.81
C ILE A 52 -15.71 -21.38 -6.57
N PRO A 53 -16.14 -22.53 -7.12
CA PRO A 53 -17.42 -22.60 -7.80
C PRO A 53 -18.49 -22.23 -6.76
N LYS A 54 -19.23 -21.16 -7.05
CA LYS A 54 -20.34 -20.77 -6.19
C LYS A 54 -21.30 -21.97 -6.15
N PRO A 55 -21.71 -22.44 -4.96
CA PRO A 55 -22.74 -23.48 -4.88
C PRO A 55 -23.92 -22.97 -5.67
N ASP A 56 -24.48 -23.81 -6.54
CA ASP A 56 -25.55 -23.47 -7.47
C ASP A 56 -26.46 -22.42 -6.85
N SER A 57 -26.24 -21.16 -7.23
CA SER A 57 -27.15 -20.11 -6.82
C SER A 57 -28.48 -20.58 -7.37
N PRO A 58 -29.51 -20.85 -6.54
CA PRO A 58 -30.81 -21.22 -7.06
C PRO A 58 -31.16 -20.12 -8.04
N LYS A 59 -31.15 -20.49 -9.32
CA LYS A 59 -31.41 -19.63 -10.47
C LYS A 59 -32.57 -18.73 -10.05
N PRO A 60 -32.47 -17.39 -10.09
CA PRO A 60 -33.61 -16.56 -9.75
C PRO A 60 -34.77 -17.06 -10.61
N SER A 61 -35.78 -17.61 -9.93
CA SER A 61 -36.97 -18.20 -10.49
C SER A 61 -37.64 -17.14 -11.34
N GLY A 62 -37.34 -17.12 -12.64
CA GLY A 62 -37.49 -15.89 -13.40
C GLY A 62 -37.45 -16.04 -14.91
N GLN A 63 -37.83 -17.20 -15.46
CA GLN A 63 -38.45 -17.23 -16.79
C GLN A 63 -39.67 -18.15 -16.75
N LYS A 64 -40.82 -17.50 -16.61
CA LYS A 64 -42.15 -18.03 -16.85
C LYS A 64 -42.22 -18.54 -18.28
N GLY A 65 -42.13 -19.85 -18.46
CA GLY A 65 -42.38 -20.53 -19.73
C GLY A 65 -43.27 -21.72 -19.44
N GLY A 66 -44.57 -21.46 -19.25
CA GLY A 66 -45.54 -22.48 -18.87
C GLY A 66 -45.57 -23.62 -19.88
N LYS A 67 -45.17 -24.80 -19.43
CA LYS A 67 -45.58 -26.05 -20.09
C LYS A 67 -46.41 -26.82 -19.08
N VAL A 68 -47.70 -26.47 -19.04
CA VAL A 68 -48.73 -27.32 -18.43
C VAL A 68 -48.78 -28.56 -19.33
N ILE A 69 -48.26 -29.68 -18.83
CA ILE A 69 -48.55 -30.98 -19.43
C ILE A 69 -49.90 -31.37 -18.86
N LYS A 70 -50.95 -31.27 -19.69
CA LYS A 70 -52.28 -31.78 -19.36
C LYS A 70 -52.26 -33.28 -19.60
N ILE A 71 -52.50 -34.05 -18.53
CA ILE A 71 -52.75 -35.49 -18.56
C ILE A 71 -54.22 -35.71 -18.93
#